data_AF-A0AA94HQL4-F1
#
_entry.id   AF-A0AA94HQL4-F1
#
_cell.length_a   1.000
_cell.length_b   1.000
_cell.length_c   1.000
_cell.angle_alpha   90.00
_cell.angle_beta   90.00
_cell.angle_gamma   90.00
#
_symmetry.space_group_name_H-M   'P 1'
#
loop_
_entity.id
_entity.type
_entity.pdbx_description
1 polymer ?
#
loop_
_entity_poly.entity_id
_entity_poly.type
_entity_poly.pdbx_seq_one_letter_code
_entity_poly.pdbx_strand_id
1 'polypeptide(L)'
;MLQGRLNLFGVILPIMAILTLLSFPFSAFSAEKSAEKQSIPASGQPGSPHEMESRAESQEKDLDDETPAPVDRLFSPSYQACMDSAAGVTTDMQDCINAELERLEKIIAVRQIALPPVLGEERSKSLRETLAAWDAMRKSGSAAMYDPDGGTLSPLMASLWYLEQTARMAQWMNALGESPE
;
A
#
# COMPACT_ATOMS: atom_id res chain seq x y z
N MET A 1 40.81 47.92 -30.14
CA MET A 1 42.13 47.87 -29.46
C MET A 1 42.06 46.77 -28.40
N LEU A 2 42.99 45.81 -28.51
CA LEU A 2 43.53 44.86 -27.51
C LEU A 2 42.55 43.87 -26.83
N GLN A 3 42.62 42.56 -27.16
CA GLN A 3 43.48 41.53 -26.53
C GLN A 3 43.12 41.37 -25.04
N GLY A 4 42.58 40.26 -24.54
CA GLY A 4 42.89 38.87 -24.82
C GLY A 4 43.72 38.31 -23.66
N ARG A 5 43.22 37.28 -22.96
CA ARG A 5 44.08 36.36 -22.19
C ARG A 5 43.37 35.04 -21.85
N LEU A 6 43.92 33.97 -22.43
CA LEU A 6 43.72 32.57 -22.09
C LEU A 6 44.33 32.23 -20.72
N ASN A 7 43.77 31.20 -20.07
CA ASN A 7 44.39 30.15 -19.24
C ASN A 7 43.23 29.20 -18.89
N LEU A 8 43.04 27.98 -19.42
CA LEU A 8 43.90 26.84 -19.71
C LEU A 8 44.39 26.08 -18.45
N PHE A 9 43.88 24.85 -18.32
CA PHE A 9 44.27 23.71 -17.49
C PHE A 9 43.97 23.71 -15.99
N GLY A 10 43.16 22.72 -15.60
CA GLY A 10 42.91 22.29 -14.23
C GLY A 10 42.09 21.01 -14.20
N VAL A 11 42.64 19.92 -14.76
CA VAL A 11 42.13 18.55 -14.62
C VAL A 11 42.23 18.16 -13.16
N ILE A 12 41.10 17.87 -12.50
CA ILE A 12 41.09 17.08 -11.26
C ILE A 12 39.97 16.04 -11.38
N LEU A 13 40.39 14.78 -11.52
CA LEU A 13 39.56 13.57 -11.45
C LEU A 13 38.71 13.54 -10.17
N PRO A 14 37.45 13.05 -10.20
CA PRO A 14 36.85 12.50 -9.00
C PRO A 14 37.45 11.12 -8.70
N ILE A 15 38.07 11.01 -7.53
CA ILE A 15 38.54 9.76 -6.94
C ILE A 15 37.33 8.85 -6.74
N MET A 16 37.30 7.75 -7.49
CA MET A 16 36.40 6.62 -7.32
C MET A 16 36.65 5.98 -5.95
N ALA A 17 35.86 6.36 -4.95
CA ALA A 17 35.87 5.73 -3.64
C ALA A 17 35.14 4.38 -3.70
N ILE A 18 35.92 3.33 -3.99
CA ILE A 18 35.93 2.00 -3.36
C ILE A 18 34.57 1.54 -2.82
N LEU A 19 33.85 0.80 -3.66
CA LEU A 19 32.71 -0.03 -3.31
C LEU A 19 33.22 -1.24 -2.48
N THR A 20 33.26 -1.11 -1.15
CA THR A 20 33.54 -2.25 -0.26
C THR A 20 32.31 -3.16 -0.22
N LEU A 21 32.38 -4.24 -1.00
CA LEU A 21 31.51 -5.41 -0.90
C LEU A 21 31.65 -6.02 0.50
N LEU A 22 30.75 -5.65 1.42
CA LEU A 22 30.55 -6.40 2.64
C LEU A 22 29.73 -7.64 2.30
N SER A 23 30.46 -8.73 2.09
CA SER A 23 29.95 -10.09 2.06
C SER A 23 29.24 -10.40 3.39
N PHE A 24 27.91 -10.26 3.41
CA PHE A 24 27.10 -10.86 4.46
C PHE A 24 27.08 -12.38 4.25
N PRO A 25 27.42 -13.20 5.25
CA PRO A 25 27.24 -14.64 5.14
C PRO A 25 25.74 -14.93 5.07
N PHE A 26 25.32 -15.46 3.93
CA PHE A 26 24.00 -16.07 3.75
C PHE A 26 23.90 -17.23 4.74
N SER A 27 23.22 -17.03 5.86
CA SER A 27 22.85 -18.14 6.74
C SER A 27 21.86 -19.01 5.97
N ALA A 28 22.34 -20.13 5.45
CA ALA A 28 21.51 -21.17 4.88
C ALA A 28 20.56 -21.69 5.96
N PHE A 29 19.29 -21.30 5.90
CA PHE A 29 18.24 -21.95 6.67
C PHE A 29 17.97 -23.31 6.02
N SER A 30 18.63 -24.34 6.55
CA SER A 30 18.33 -25.74 6.23
C SER A 30 16.90 -26.02 6.67
N ALA A 31 15.96 -26.01 5.72
CA ALA A 31 14.63 -26.55 5.93
C ALA A 31 14.72 -28.08 5.93
N GLU A 32 14.95 -28.65 7.11
CA GLU A 32 14.93 -30.08 7.35
C GLU A 32 13.49 -30.59 7.17
N LYS A 33 13.28 -31.33 6.08
CA LYS A 33 12.01 -32.00 5.76
C LYS A 33 11.82 -33.17 6.72
N SER A 34 11.16 -32.94 7.85
CA SER A 34 10.70 -34.01 8.73
C SER A 34 9.30 -34.47 8.27
N ALA A 35 9.28 -35.62 7.60
CA ALA A 35 8.08 -36.35 7.28
C ALA A 35 7.69 -37.21 8.49
N GLU A 36 6.82 -36.70 9.36
CA GLU A 36 6.17 -37.50 10.39
C GLU A 36 4.82 -38.02 9.84
N LYS A 37 4.79 -39.31 9.52
CA LYS A 37 3.56 -40.05 9.21
C LYS A 37 2.73 -40.18 10.49
N GLN A 38 1.56 -39.55 10.55
CA GLN A 38 0.49 -40.00 11.43
C GLN A 38 -0.63 -40.64 10.61
N SER A 39 -0.68 -41.97 10.73
CA SER A 39 -1.76 -42.85 10.31
C SER A 39 -3.00 -42.63 11.16
N ILE A 40 -4.16 -42.40 10.53
CA ILE A 40 -5.48 -42.57 11.15
C ILE A 40 -6.19 -43.67 10.37
N PRO A 41 -6.82 -44.67 11.04
CA PRO A 41 -7.30 -45.88 10.40
C PRO A 41 -8.60 -45.64 9.62
N ALA A 42 -8.70 -46.32 8.49
CA ALA A 42 -9.92 -46.47 7.73
C ALA A 42 -10.84 -47.51 8.39
N SER A 43 -12.12 -47.18 8.51
CA SER A 43 -13.20 -48.16 8.49
C SER A 43 -14.40 -47.57 7.74
N GLY A 44 -14.87 -48.26 6.70
CA GLY A 44 -15.96 -47.86 5.79
C GLY A 44 -17.35 -47.90 6.46
N GLN A 45 -18.48 -47.68 5.81
CA GLN A 45 -18.89 -47.55 4.40
C GLN A 45 -20.33 -46.91 4.40
N PRO A 46 -21.09 -46.84 3.28
CA PRO A 46 -21.82 -45.65 2.85
C PRO A 46 -23.29 -45.57 3.31
N GLY A 47 -23.74 -44.38 3.74
CA GLY A 47 -25.15 -44.06 4.00
C GLY A 47 -25.78 -43.30 2.83
N SER A 48 -26.99 -43.71 2.42
CA SER A 48 -27.78 -43.18 1.29
C SER A 48 -28.34 -41.76 1.52
N PRO A 49 -28.77 -41.07 0.44
CA PRO A 49 -29.10 -39.65 0.45
C PRO A 49 -30.54 -39.39 0.90
N HIS A 50 -30.77 -39.16 2.20
CA HIS A 50 -32.02 -38.60 2.73
C HIS A 50 -31.79 -37.92 4.08
N GLU A 51 -30.91 -36.92 4.14
CA GLU A 51 -30.82 -35.97 5.27
C GLU A 51 -30.54 -34.55 4.74
N MET A 52 -31.28 -34.17 3.70
CA MET A 52 -31.21 -32.84 3.09
C MET A 52 -32.57 -32.14 3.23
N GLU A 53 -33.18 -32.16 4.42
CA GLU A 53 -34.34 -31.35 4.76
C GLU A 53 -34.49 -31.34 6.29
N SER A 54 -34.07 -30.24 6.96
CA SER A 54 -34.45 -29.82 8.33
C SER A 54 -33.39 -28.96 9.03
N ARG A 55 -32.22 -28.72 8.42
CA ARG A 55 -31.22 -27.79 9.00
C ARG A 55 -31.36 -26.33 8.53
N ALA A 56 -32.42 -26.02 7.79
CA ALA A 56 -32.67 -24.67 7.25
C ALA A 56 -33.52 -23.77 8.16
N GLU A 57 -33.98 -24.24 9.32
CA GLU A 57 -34.93 -23.48 10.16
C GLU A 57 -34.58 -23.58 11.65
N SER A 58 -33.40 -23.08 12.03
CA SER A 58 -33.13 -22.71 13.44
C SER A 58 -31.87 -21.86 13.62
N GLN A 59 -31.48 -21.05 12.64
CA GLN A 59 -30.36 -20.12 12.80
C GLN A 59 -30.68 -18.75 12.22
N GLU A 60 -31.88 -18.27 12.54
CA GLU A 60 -32.31 -16.88 12.32
C GLU A 60 -32.91 -16.37 13.63
N LYS A 61 -32.05 -16.19 14.63
CA LYS A 61 -32.33 -15.31 15.77
C LYS A 61 -31.06 -15.07 16.57
N ASP A 62 -30.88 -13.81 16.92
CA ASP A 62 -29.87 -13.26 17.84
C ASP A 62 -28.48 -13.11 17.21
N LEU A 63 -28.25 -11.94 16.58
CA LEU A 63 -27.05 -11.11 16.81
C LEU A 63 -27.28 -9.69 16.23
N ASP A 64 -28.35 -9.02 16.71
CA ASP A 64 -28.48 -7.57 16.59
C ASP A 64 -27.89 -6.93 17.86
N ASP A 65 -26.67 -6.39 17.76
CA ASP A 65 -26.12 -5.21 18.47
C ASP A 65 -24.58 -5.26 18.53
N GLU A 66 -23.94 -5.41 17.37
CA GLU A 66 -22.59 -4.86 17.19
C GLU A 66 -22.79 -3.71 16.23
N THR A 67 -22.95 -2.48 16.76
CA THR A 67 -22.69 -1.29 15.95
C THR A 67 -21.32 -1.54 15.31
N PRO A 68 -21.21 -1.69 13.97
CA PRO A 68 -19.90 -1.93 13.39
C PRO A 68 -19.04 -0.76 13.83
N ALA A 69 -17.95 -1.04 14.55
CA ALA A 69 -16.89 -0.05 14.77
C ALA A 69 -16.69 0.65 13.42
N PRO A 70 -16.60 1.99 13.38
CA PRO A 70 -16.56 2.72 12.11
C PRO A 70 -15.56 2.01 11.21
N VAL A 71 -16.07 1.35 10.17
CA VAL A 71 -15.18 0.69 9.22
C VAL A 71 -14.41 1.85 8.66
N ASP A 72 -13.13 1.94 9.00
CA ASP A 72 -12.28 3.04 8.61
C ASP A 72 -12.29 3.12 7.08
N ARG A 73 -13.16 3.98 6.54
CA ARG A 73 -13.37 4.10 5.11
C ARG A 73 -12.17 4.85 4.58
N LEU A 74 -11.23 4.09 3.99
CA LEU A 74 -10.04 4.65 3.34
C LEU A 74 -10.42 5.64 2.23
N PHE A 75 -11.56 5.43 1.57
CA PHE A 75 -12.03 6.26 0.47
C PHE A 75 -13.30 7.02 0.80
N SER A 76 -13.49 8.16 0.13
CA SER A 76 -14.66 9.00 0.28
C SER A 76 -15.96 8.33 -0.21
N PRO A 77 -17.13 8.71 0.32
CA PRO A 77 -18.41 8.29 -0.25
C PRO A 77 -18.58 8.69 -1.73
N SER A 78 -18.01 9.84 -2.14
CA SER A 78 -18.02 10.27 -3.54
C SER A 78 -17.22 9.34 -4.45
N TYR A 79 -16.08 8.82 -3.97
CA TYR A 79 -15.33 7.81 -4.71
C TYR A 79 -16.15 6.53 -4.91
N GLN A 80 -16.82 6.05 -3.86
CA GLN A 80 -17.66 4.84 -3.95
C GLN A 80 -18.79 5.03 -4.98
N ALA A 81 -19.53 6.13 -4.88
CA ALA A 81 -20.59 6.44 -5.84
C ALA A 81 -20.07 6.58 -7.30
N CYS A 82 -18.86 7.12 -7.47
CA CYS A 82 -18.22 7.22 -8.79
C CYS A 82 -17.87 5.82 -9.34
N MET A 83 -17.26 4.97 -8.52
CA MET A 83 -16.90 3.60 -8.91
C MET A 83 -18.13 2.76 -9.24
N ASP A 84 -19.22 2.91 -8.50
CA ASP A 84 -20.51 2.26 -8.81
C ASP A 84 -21.06 2.74 -10.15
N SER A 85 -21.02 4.06 -10.41
CA SER A 85 -21.50 4.66 -11.66
C SER A 85 -20.64 4.30 -12.87
N ALA A 86 -19.35 4.00 -12.67
CA ALA A 86 -18.44 3.61 -13.75
C ALA A 86 -18.83 2.26 -14.37
N ALA A 87 -19.59 1.41 -13.66
CA ALA A 87 -20.15 0.16 -14.18
C ALA A 87 -19.12 -0.76 -14.89
N GLY A 88 -17.86 -0.74 -14.43
CA GLY A 88 -16.76 -1.52 -15.00
C GLY A 88 -16.06 -0.90 -16.21
N VAL A 89 -16.47 0.30 -16.65
CA VAL A 89 -15.78 1.07 -17.69
C VAL A 89 -14.45 1.57 -17.13
N THR A 90 -13.34 1.00 -17.62
CA THR A 90 -12.00 1.21 -17.04
C THR A 90 -11.56 2.67 -17.08
N THR A 91 -11.93 3.42 -18.12
CA THR A 91 -11.61 4.86 -18.22
C THR A 91 -12.31 5.67 -17.12
N ASP A 92 -13.58 5.37 -16.87
CA ASP A 92 -14.39 6.08 -15.89
C ASP A 92 -13.91 5.72 -14.47
N MET A 93 -13.55 4.45 -14.23
CA MET A 93 -12.91 4.04 -12.98
C MET A 93 -11.57 4.75 -12.76
N GLN A 94 -10.78 4.96 -13.82
CA GLN A 94 -9.53 5.70 -13.74
C GLN A 94 -9.79 7.17 -13.35
N ASP A 95 -10.83 7.80 -13.89
CA ASP A 95 -11.23 9.16 -13.53
C ASP A 95 -11.66 9.24 -12.06
N CYS A 96 -12.41 8.25 -11.56
CA CYS A 96 -12.76 8.14 -10.15
C CYS A 96 -11.52 8.05 -9.25
N ILE A 97 -10.54 7.22 -9.63
CA ILE A 97 -9.28 7.07 -8.91
C ILE A 97 -8.50 8.39 -8.88
N ASN A 98 -8.39 9.07 -10.02
CA ASN A 98 -7.66 10.34 -10.12
C ASN A 98 -8.30 11.42 -9.22
N ALA A 99 -9.63 11.54 -9.24
CA ALA A 99 -10.34 12.51 -8.41
C ALA A 99 -10.15 12.23 -6.90
N GLU A 100 -10.18 10.97 -6.49
CA GLU A 100 -9.95 10.59 -5.10
C GLU A 100 -8.49 10.78 -4.68
N LEU A 101 -7.54 10.48 -5.58
CA LEU A 101 -6.12 10.78 -5.36
C LEU A 101 -5.89 12.28 -5.11
N GLU A 102 -6.46 13.16 -5.94
CA GLU A 102 -6.34 14.61 -5.73
C GLU A 102 -6.85 15.05 -4.36
N ARG A 103 -7.97 14.48 -3.91
CA ARG A 103 -8.53 14.77 -2.58
C ARG A 103 -7.59 14.33 -1.47
N LEU A 104 -7.04 13.12 -1.57
CA LEU A 104 -6.13 12.56 -0.57
C LEU A 104 -4.78 13.28 -0.54
N GLU A 105 -4.23 13.64 -1.69
CA GLU A 105 -2.97 14.41 -1.76
C GLU A 105 -3.12 15.81 -1.16
N LYS A 106 -4.28 16.46 -1.31
CA LYS A 106 -4.61 17.71 -0.60
C LYS A 106 -4.60 17.51 0.93
N ILE A 107 -5.13 16.39 1.42
CA ILE A 107 -5.10 16.07 2.86
C ILE A 107 -3.66 15.89 3.35
N ILE A 108 -2.85 15.11 2.64
CA ILE A 108 -1.44 14.89 2.97
C ILE A 108 -0.68 16.23 3.01
N ALA A 109 -0.87 17.09 2.01
CA ALA A 109 -0.21 18.40 1.94
C ALA A 109 -0.57 19.29 3.14
N VAL A 110 -1.86 19.35 3.52
CA VAL A 110 -2.32 20.09 4.70
C VAL A 110 -1.66 19.55 5.98
N ARG A 111 -1.64 18.22 6.16
CA ARG A 111 -1.05 17.60 7.36
C ARG A 111 0.46 17.74 7.42
N GLN A 112 1.15 17.72 6.28
CA GLN A 112 2.59 17.91 6.21
C GLN A 112 3.02 19.30 6.70
N ILE A 113 2.16 20.31 6.55
CA ILE A 113 2.38 21.67 7.08
C ILE A 113 1.97 21.76 8.55
N ALA A 114 0.86 21.13 8.94
CA ALA A 114 0.28 21.28 10.27
C ALA A 114 0.98 20.45 11.37
N LEU A 115 1.53 19.28 11.04
CA LEU A 115 2.11 18.37 12.03
C LEU A 115 3.45 18.83 12.62
N PRO A 116 4.40 19.43 11.87
CA PRO A 116 5.73 19.71 12.42
C PRO A 116 5.75 20.56 13.70
N PRO A 117 4.97 21.67 13.82
CA PRO A 117 4.92 22.43 15.06
C PRO A 117 4.39 21.65 16.27
N VAL A 118 3.51 20.67 16.05
CA VAL A 118 2.90 19.83 17.09
C VAL A 118 3.83 18.70 17.52
N LEU A 119 4.61 18.15 16.59
CA LEU A 119 5.46 16.99 16.84
C LEU A 119 6.80 17.32 17.51
N GLY A 120 7.26 18.57 17.42
CA GLY A 120 8.62 18.95 17.84
C GLY A 120 9.68 18.50 16.83
N GLU A 121 10.93 18.92 17.03
CA GLU A 121 11.99 18.85 16.00
C GLU A 121 12.31 17.41 15.54
N GLU A 122 12.58 16.50 16.48
CA GLU A 122 13.01 15.13 16.18
C GLU A 122 11.92 14.35 15.42
N ARG A 123 10.68 14.36 15.95
CA ARG A 123 9.55 13.69 15.31
C ARG A 123 9.18 14.33 13.96
N SER A 124 9.35 15.65 13.82
CA SER A 124 9.18 16.34 12.54
C SER A 124 10.20 15.92 11.49
N LYS A 125 11.46 15.72 11.90
CA LYS A 125 12.51 15.18 11.02
C LYS A 125 12.14 13.77 10.57
N SER A 126 11.75 12.91 11.51
CA SER A 126 11.31 11.54 11.20
C SER A 126 10.09 11.54 10.26
N LEU A 127 9.09 12.40 10.48
CA LEU A 127 7.93 12.53 9.58
C LEU A 127 8.35 12.84 8.13
N ARG A 128 9.28 13.79 7.93
CA ARG A 128 9.76 14.13 6.57
C ARG A 128 10.49 12.97 5.90
N GLU A 129 11.31 12.25 6.64
CA GLU A 129 12.03 11.07 6.15
C GLU A 129 11.05 9.95 5.79
N THR A 130 10.04 9.71 6.64
CA THR A 130 8.96 8.75 6.37
C THR A 130 8.19 9.11 5.10
N LEU A 131 7.81 10.38 4.90
CA LEU A 131 7.09 10.81 3.71
C LEU A 131 7.91 10.61 2.43
N ALA A 132 9.21 10.89 2.46
CA ALA A 132 10.09 10.67 1.33
C ALA A 132 10.23 9.17 0.98
N ALA A 133 10.42 8.32 2.00
CA ALA A 133 10.52 6.88 1.81
C ALA A 133 9.21 6.26 1.32
N TRP A 134 8.08 6.70 1.88
CA TRP A 134 6.74 6.28 1.45
C TRP A 134 6.45 6.67 0.01
N ASP A 135 6.81 7.89 -0.42
CA ASP A 135 6.59 8.34 -1.79
C ASP A 135 7.37 7.48 -2.81
N ALA A 136 8.60 7.09 -2.47
CA ALA A 136 9.38 6.16 -3.28
C ALA A 136 8.71 4.78 -3.36
N MET A 137 8.25 4.25 -2.21
CA MET A 137 7.59 2.94 -2.13
C MET A 137 6.27 2.88 -2.90
N ARG A 138 5.41 3.91 -2.80
CA ARG A 138 4.13 3.90 -3.52
C ARG A 138 4.35 3.94 -5.04
N LYS A 139 5.35 4.70 -5.51
CA LYS A 139 5.71 4.81 -6.93
C LYS A 139 6.30 3.52 -7.47
N SER A 140 7.27 2.92 -6.77
CA SER A 140 7.87 1.66 -7.21
C SER A 140 6.89 0.50 -7.15
N GLY A 141 6.03 0.45 -6.14
CA GLY A 141 4.96 -0.55 -6.06
C GLY A 141 3.95 -0.40 -7.20
N SER A 142 3.57 0.83 -7.57
CA SER A 142 2.68 1.06 -8.72
C SER A 142 3.33 0.60 -10.03
N ALA A 143 4.61 0.91 -10.23
CA ALA A 143 5.37 0.43 -11.38
C ALA A 143 5.49 -1.10 -11.42
N ALA A 144 5.60 -1.77 -10.26
CA ALA A 144 5.65 -3.22 -10.17
C ALA A 144 4.30 -3.90 -10.47
N MET A 145 3.19 -3.21 -10.21
CA MET A 145 1.84 -3.66 -10.54
C MET A 145 1.48 -3.46 -12.03
N TYR A 146 2.23 -2.62 -12.74
CA TYR A 146 2.02 -2.38 -14.16
C TYR A 146 2.64 -3.50 -15.00
N ASP A 147 1.79 -4.28 -15.64
CA ASP A 147 2.14 -5.23 -16.70
C ASP A 147 1.88 -4.60 -18.09
N PRO A 148 2.91 -4.39 -18.94
CA PRO A 148 2.71 -3.83 -20.28
C PRO A 148 1.81 -4.70 -21.19
N ASP A 149 1.71 -6.00 -20.91
CA ASP A 149 0.90 -6.95 -21.69
C ASP A 149 -0.49 -7.19 -21.04
N GLY A 150 -0.77 -6.58 -19.88
CA GLY A 150 -1.98 -6.81 -19.07
C GLY A 150 -3.23 -6.04 -19.53
N GLY A 151 -3.24 -5.49 -20.74
CA GLY A 151 -4.37 -4.76 -21.31
C GLY A 151 -4.78 -3.52 -20.50
N THR A 152 -6.05 -3.11 -20.58
CA THR A 152 -6.55 -1.91 -19.90
C THR A 152 -6.64 -2.08 -18.37
N LEU A 153 -6.73 -3.31 -17.88
CA LEU A 153 -6.81 -3.58 -16.44
C LEU A 153 -5.48 -3.31 -15.71
N SER A 154 -4.34 -3.57 -16.37
CA SER A 154 -3.01 -3.34 -15.79
C SER A 154 -2.77 -1.91 -15.27
N PRO A 155 -2.94 -0.84 -16.06
CA PRO A 155 -2.79 0.53 -15.55
C PRO A 155 -3.82 0.89 -14.48
N LEU A 156 -5.02 0.31 -14.52
CA LEU A 156 -6.02 0.50 -13.47
C LEU A 156 -5.54 -0.12 -12.15
N MET A 157 -5.00 -1.33 -12.16
CA MET A 157 -4.46 -2.01 -10.98
C MET A 157 -3.26 -1.26 -10.39
N ALA A 158 -2.36 -0.76 -11.24
CA ALA A 158 -1.24 0.09 -10.82
C ALA A 158 -1.73 1.40 -10.16
N SER A 159 -2.81 1.97 -10.66
CA SER A 159 -3.45 3.17 -10.09
C SER A 159 -4.16 2.89 -8.77
N LEU A 160 -4.84 1.75 -8.64
CA LEU A 160 -5.49 1.30 -7.41
C LEU A 160 -4.48 1.10 -6.27
N TRP A 161 -3.33 0.48 -6.55
CA TRP A 161 -2.23 0.40 -5.58
C TRP A 161 -1.82 1.79 -5.12
N TYR A 162 -1.56 2.71 -6.06
CA TYR A 162 -1.12 4.06 -5.74
C TYR A 162 -2.16 4.82 -4.89
N LEU A 163 -3.45 4.65 -5.21
CA LEU A 163 -4.58 5.20 -4.48
C LEU A 163 -4.66 4.66 -3.04
N GLU A 164 -4.61 3.34 -2.86
CA GLU A 164 -4.69 2.73 -1.52
C GLU A 164 -3.54 3.20 -0.62
N GLN A 165 -2.31 3.22 -1.15
CA GLN A 165 -1.14 3.68 -0.38
C GLN A 165 -1.25 5.17 0.00
N THR A 166 -1.91 5.98 -0.82
CA THR A 166 -2.20 7.39 -0.55
C THR A 166 -3.29 7.55 0.50
N ALA A 167 -4.36 6.76 0.45
CA ALA A 167 -5.41 6.76 1.46
C ALA A 167 -4.89 6.39 2.85
N ARG A 168 -4.08 5.31 2.94
CA ARG A 168 -3.48 4.85 4.20
C ARG A 168 -2.55 5.89 4.81
N MET A 169 -1.73 6.56 4.00
CA MET A 169 -0.85 7.63 4.47
C MET A 169 -1.66 8.83 4.97
N ALA A 170 -2.68 9.27 4.22
CA ALA A 170 -3.54 10.36 4.64
C ALA A 170 -4.23 10.05 5.98
N GLN A 171 -4.74 8.82 6.16
CA GLN A 171 -5.33 8.37 7.41
C GLN A 171 -4.33 8.39 8.57
N TRP A 172 -3.14 7.80 8.38
CA TRP A 172 -2.09 7.79 9.40
C TRP A 172 -1.68 9.21 9.82
N MET A 173 -1.53 10.13 8.86
CA MET A 173 -1.20 11.53 9.15
C MET A 173 -2.32 12.28 9.88
N ASN A 174 -3.59 11.94 9.64
CA ASN A 174 -4.70 12.49 10.42
C ASN A 174 -4.59 12.05 11.89
N ALA A 175 -4.34 10.76 12.12
CA ALA A 175 -4.24 10.19 13.47
C ALA A 175 -3.02 10.71 14.26
N LEU A 176 -1.92 11.10 13.60
CA LEU A 176 -0.74 11.66 14.29
C LEU A 176 -1.01 12.97 15.06
N GLY A 177 -2.02 13.74 14.63
CA GLY A 177 -2.39 15.00 15.26
C GLY A 177 -3.45 14.87 16.35
N GLU A 178 -4.03 13.69 16.50
CA GLU A 178 -5.03 13.38 17.53
C GLU A 178 -4.28 12.84 18.75
N SER A 179 -4.02 13.72 19.74
CA SER A 179 -3.46 13.27 21.02
C SER A 179 -4.58 12.61 21.82
N PRO A 180 -4.41 11.39 22.36
CA PRO A 180 -5.33 10.88 23.36
C PRO A 180 -5.19 11.77 24.61
N GLU A 181 -6.29 12.42 24.99
CA GLU A 181 -6.39 13.14 26.26
C GLU A 181 -6.28 12.18 27.46
#